data_AF-A0A2N2P9P0-F1
#
_entry.id   AF-A0A2N2P9P0-F1
#
_cell.length_a   1.000
_cell.length_b   1.000
_cell.length_c   1.000
_cell.angle_alpha   90.00
_cell.angle_beta   90.00
_cell.angle_gamma   90.00
#
_symmetry.space_group_name_H-M   'P 1'
#
loop_
_entity.id
_entity.type
_entity.pdbx_description
1 polymer ?
#
loop_
_entity_poly.entity_id
_entity_poly.type
_entity_poly.pdbx_seq_one_letter_code
_entity_poly.pdbx_strand_id
1 'polypeptide(L)'
;MLFFKRLELQGFKSFANKTTIDFHPGVTVIVGPNGCGKSNIFDSIRWVLGEQSAKSMRGSRMGDVIFNGSGTQKATGMARANLVLNNELRTLPVDFDEVAISRRLFRTGESEYMLNSSQCRLKDITHLCMDTGVGTDSYSVLEQGKVDAIINSRPLERRVIFDEAAGISKYKARKEEALNKLSRTEEDLLRLADIINEVRRQAGSLKRQAAKAERYKRLASELQVLEMELLVRRFFQFREGSASTEERFAQLSAQVGELRTKLNAVDDETSAGRETAEEVQSYLDATHGEQFEVNTSLQETQGGIALAEQRIAQGGERRESLKNEIHKLTGQVQTLDIEMSGVEAEMVENETSLEQLAGDYAERKRQHDTMRADTDGSGADIQRLRQEINTATRAGHEMDNAARLARAMEQKLRDELGTSEVELTMLSRQIEGLETEREERHGAAEENEQVLVALRADLEATRNALRAREGEFTTASQELEKARRSAQQSQSRHDALAEMQENFEGYYRGVKDVMLASRGGILRGITGVVSSLIQAKGEHELAIEVALGGKAQDVIVDTAENAKGAIQWLKQKGSGRATFLPL
;
A
#
# COMPACT_ATOMS: atom_id res chain seq x y z
N MET A 1 -31.52 -48.32 -56.20
CA MET A 1 -32.58 -47.59 -55.45
C MET A 1 -32.23 -47.71 -53.97
N LEU A 2 -32.50 -46.70 -53.13
CA LEU A 2 -32.30 -46.83 -51.68
C LEU A 2 -33.35 -47.81 -51.12
N PHE A 3 -32.93 -48.92 -50.52
CA PHE A 3 -33.81 -49.86 -49.84
C PHE A 3 -33.11 -50.50 -48.63
N PHE A 4 -33.90 -50.99 -47.66
CA PHE A 4 -33.38 -51.75 -46.53
C PHE A 4 -32.86 -53.10 -47.03
N LYS A 5 -31.61 -53.45 -46.74
CA LYS A 5 -30.99 -54.72 -47.14
C LYS A 5 -31.06 -55.75 -46.01
N ARG A 6 -30.77 -55.32 -44.79
CA ARG A 6 -30.74 -56.20 -43.60
C ARG A 6 -31.01 -55.41 -42.33
N LEU A 7 -31.70 -56.05 -41.38
CA LEU A 7 -31.84 -55.58 -40.01
C LEU A 7 -31.35 -56.66 -39.05
N GLU A 8 -30.39 -56.32 -38.21
CA GLU A 8 -29.88 -57.20 -37.15
C GLU A 8 -30.30 -56.64 -35.79
N LEU A 9 -30.96 -57.48 -34.99
CA LEU A 9 -31.46 -57.14 -33.66
C LEU A 9 -30.82 -58.04 -32.61
N GLN A 10 -30.48 -57.47 -31.47
CA GLN A 10 -29.98 -58.22 -30.32
C GLN A 10 -30.40 -57.51 -29.02
N GLY A 11 -30.99 -58.25 -28.09
CA GLY A 11 -31.48 -57.69 -26.83
C GLY A 11 -32.56 -56.60 -26.99
N PHE A 12 -33.23 -56.51 -28.14
CA PHE A 12 -34.23 -55.48 -28.44
C PHE A 12 -35.64 -56.04 -28.25
N LYS A 13 -36.36 -55.58 -27.22
CA LYS A 13 -37.73 -56.03 -26.88
C LYS A 13 -37.86 -57.55 -26.98
N SER A 14 -38.74 -58.09 -27.83
CA SER A 14 -38.95 -59.54 -28.00
C SER A 14 -37.76 -60.32 -28.56
N PHE A 15 -36.70 -59.64 -29.04
CA PHE A 15 -35.53 -60.25 -29.69
C PHE A 15 -34.34 -60.33 -28.72
N ALA A 16 -34.31 -61.36 -27.89
CA ALA A 16 -33.25 -61.58 -26.92
C ALA A 16 -31.92 -62.03 -27.55
N ASN A 17 -31.98 -63.01 -28.45
CA ASN A 17 -30.83 -63.51 -29.20
C ASN A 17 -30.58 -62.67 -30.46
N LYS A 18 -29.39 -62.79 -31.06
CA LYS A 18 -29.08 -62.15 -32.33
C LYS A 18 -29.99 -62.70 -33.44
N THR A 19 -30.88 -61.86 -33.94
CA THR A 19 -31.80 -62.18 -35.04
C THR A 19 -31.46 -61.30 -36.24
N THR A 20 -31.35 -61.91 -37.41
CA THR A 20 -31.08 -61.21 -38.67
C THR A 20 -32.29 -61.35 -39.59
N ILE A 21 -32.75 -60.23 -40.14
CA ILE A 21 -33.88 -60.16 -41.08
C ILE A 21 -33.33 -59.56 -42.37
N ASP A 22 -33.31 -60.33 -43.44
CA ASP A 22 -32.94 -59.85 -44.77
C ASP A 22 -34.18 -59.33 -45.51
N PHE A 23 -34.02 -58.19 -46.19
CA PHE A 23 -35.06 -57.54 -46.95
C PHE A 23 -34.70 -57.59 -48.43
N HIS A 24 -35.69 -57.88 -49.27
CA HIS A 24 -35.54 -57.90 -50.71
C HIS A 24 -36.24 -56.70 -51.35
N PRO A 25 -35.76 -56.23 -52.52
CA PRO A 25 -36.48 -55.21 -53.30
C PRO A 25 -37.91 -55.66 -53.63
N GLY A 26 -38.89 -54.76 -53.46
CA GLY A 26 -40.30 -55.04 -53.70
C GLY A 26 -41.14 -55.01 -52.42
N VAL A 27 -42.15 -55.88 -52.33
CA VAL A 27 -43.09 -55.92 -51.19
C VAL A 27 -42.66 -57.01 -50.21
N THR A 28 -42.27 -56.62 -49.01
CA THR A 28 -42.01 -57.55 -47.90
C THR A 28 -43.21 -57.57 -46.96
N VAL A 29 -43.82 -58.73 -46.75
CA VAL A 29 -44.96 -58.90 -45.84
C VAL A 29 -44.51 -59.64 -44.58
N ILE A 30 -44.68 -59.00 -43.43
CA ILE A 30 -44.36 -59.59 -42.12
C ILE A 30 -45.63 -60.16 -41.50
N VAL A 31 -45.73 -61.50 -41.44
CA VAL A 31 -46.87 -62.22 -40.88
C VAL A 31 -46.50 -62.97 -39.60
N GLY A 32 -47.48 -63.20 -38.74
CA GLY A 32 -47.30 -63.96 -37.50
C GLY A 32 -48.45 -63.74 -36.51
N PRO A 33 -48.58 -64.57 -35.46
CA PRO A 33 -49.64 -64.45 -34.46
C PRO A 33 -49.47 -63.18 -33.60
N ASN A 34 -50.52 -62.77 -32.90
CA ASN A 34 -50.45 -61.61 -32.01
C ASN A 34 -49.43 -61.85 -30.88
N GLY A 35 -48.62 -60.84 -30.57
CA GLY A 35 -47.57 -60.94 -29.54
C GLY A 35 -46.23 -61.51 -30.01
N CYS A 36 -46.07 -61.96 -31.27
CA CYS A 36 -44.79 -62.50 -31.77
C CYS A 36 -43.72 -61.45 -32.13
N GLY A 37 -43.93 -60.17 -31.78
CA GLY A 37 -42.93 -59.13 -32.00
C GLY A 37 -42.93 -58.45 -33.38
N LYS A 38 -43.96 -58.66 -34.24
CA LYS A 38 -44.09 -58.01 -35.57
C LYS A 38 -43.89 -56.49 -35.49
N SER A 39 -44.63 -55.89 -34.57
CA SER A 39 -44.59 -54.47 -34.22
C SER A 39 -43.20 -53.99 -33.75
N ASN A 40 -42.43 -54.86 -33.11
CA ASN A 40 -41.11 -54.50 -32.58
C ASN A 40 -40.04 -54.41 -33.68
N ILE A 41 -40.24 -55.08 -34.82
CA ILE A 41 -39.38 -54.91 -36.00
C ILE A 41 -39.48 -53.46 -36.48
N PHE A 42 -40.71 -52.95 -36.60
CA PHE A 42 -40.94 -51.57 -36.99
C PHE A 42 -40.39 -50.56 -35.97
N ASP A 43 -40.61 -50.80 -34.68
CA ASP A 43 -40.06 -49.95 -33.61
C ASP A 43 -38.52 -49.91 -33.64
N SER A 44 -37.87 -51.02 -33.99
CA SER A 44 -36.41 -51.09 -34.07
C SER A 44 -35.84 -50.25 -35.23
N ILE A 45 -36.54 -50.18 -36.36
CA ILE A 45 -36.14 -49.34 -37.49
C ILE A 45 -36.23 -47.86 -37.10
N ARG A 46 -37.34 -47.43 -36.50
CA ARG A 46 -37.50 -46.05 -35.99
C ARG A 46 -36.47 -45.70 -34.94
N TRP A 47 -36.19 -46.64 -34.06
CA TRP A 47 -35.19 -46.47 -33.01
C TRP A 47 -33.78 -46.26 -33.57
N VAL A 48 -33.37 -47.03 -34.57
CA VAL A 48 -32.08 -46.87 -35.25
C VAL A 48 -31.99 -45.55 -36.02
N LEU A 49 -33.09 -45.12 -36.65
CA LEU A 49 -33.15 -43.87 -37.41
C LEU A 49 -33.16 -42.61 -36.52
N GLY A 50 -33.30 -42.76 -35.20
CA GLY A 50 -33.10 -41.67 -34.24
C GLY A 50 -34.29 -41.33 -33.35
N GLU A 51 -35.36 -42.14 -33.32
CA GLU A 51 -36.54 -41.88 -32.48
C GLU A 51 -36.15 -41.83 -30.99
N GLN A 52 -36.50 -40.73 -30.32
CA GLN A 52 -36.18 -40.49 -28.92
C GLN A 52 -37.38 -40.66 -27.98
N SER A 53 -38.60 -40.72 -28.51
CA SER A 53 -39.81 -40.88 -27.71
C SER A 53 -40.05 -42.35 -27.36
N ALA A 54 -39.82 -42.72 -26.10
CA ALA A 54 -40.16 -44.05 -25.59
C ALA A 54 -41.66 -44.37 -25.78
N LYS A 55 -42.52 -43.36 -25.63
CA LYS A 55 -43.97 -43.47 -25.84
C LYS A 55 -44.32 -43.83 -27.28
N SER A 56 -43.62 -43.24 -28.25
CA SER A 56 -43.82 -43.54 -29.67
C SER A 56 -43.40 -44.97 -30.01
N MET A 57 -42.41 -45.51 -29.30
CA MET A 57 -42.01 -46.92 -29.39
C MET A 57 -42.78 -47.83 -28.43
N ARG A 58 -43.97 -47.45 -27.94
CA ARG A 58 -44.79 -48.30 -27.04
C ARG A 58 -44.09 -48.75 -25.76
N GLY A 59 -43.23 -47.89 -25.21
CA GLY A 59 -42.57 -48.05 -23.92
C GLY A 59 -42.87 -46.87 -22.98
N SER A 60 -42.65 -47.05 -21.69
CA SER A 60 -42.79 -46.00 -20.68
C SER A 60 -41.49 -45.21 -20.49
N ARG A 61 -40.34 -45.90 -20.60
CA ARG A 61 -38.99 -45.35 -20.49
C ARG A 61 -38.14 -45.86 -21.64
N MET A 62 -37.09 -45.13 -21.99
CA MET A 62 -36.17 -45.54 -23.07
C MET A 62 -35.51 -46.89 -22.78
N GLY A 63 -35.29 -47.25 -21.51
CA GLY A 63 -34.77 -48.56 -21.11
C GLY A 63 -35.69 -49.75 -21.42
N ASP A 64 -36.99 -49.51 -21.69
CA ASP A 64 -37.97 -50.56 -22.01
C ASP A 64 -37.76 -51.17 -23.40
N VAL A 65 -36.86 -50.59 -24.21
CA VAL A 65 -36.42 -51.20 -25.47
C VAL A 65 -35.47 -52.39 -25.25
N ILE A 66 -34.88 -52.52 -24.06
CA ILE A 66 -33.99 -53.63 -23.69
C ILE A 66 -34.82 -54.84 -23.28
N PHE A 67 -34.47 -56.03 -23.78
CA PHE A 67 -35.15 -57.27 -23.41
C PHE A 67 -35.03 -57.52 -21.90
N ASN A 68 -36.18 -57.49 -21.21
CA ASN A 68 -36.30 -57.62 -19.76
C ASN A 68 -36.34 -59.07 -19.25
N GLY A 69 -36.14 -60.06 -20.13
CA GLY A 69 -36.17 -61.48 -19.77
C GLY A 69 -37.54 -62.13 -20.02
N SER A 70 -37.54 -63.45 -20.12
CA SER A 70 -38.73 -64.31 -20.15
C SER A 70 -38.54 -65.49 -19.21
N GLY A 71 -39.56 -66.32 -19.00
CA GLY A 71 -39.44 -67.51 -18.15
C GLY A 71 -38.34 -68.50 -18.59
N THR A 72 -37.87 -68.42 -19.84
CA THR A 72 -36.83 -69.29 -20.42
C THR A 72 -35.51 -68.57 -20.74
N GLN A 73 -35.47 -67.23 -20.72
CA GLN A 73 -34.28 -66.47 -21.12
C GLN A 73 -33.99 -65.31 -20.16
N LYS A 74 -32.71 -65.16 -19.79
CA LYS A 74 -32.24 -64.09 -18.90
C LYS A 74 -32.36 -62.71 -19.56
N ALA A 75 -32.56 -61.69 -18.75
CA ALA A 75 -32.58 -60.31 -19.22
C ALA A 75 -31.21 -59.89 -19.79
N THR A 76 -31.23 -59.08 -20.84
CA THR A 76 -30.01 -58.57 -21.48
C THR A 76 -29.58 -57.24 -20.89
N GLY A 77 -28.26 -56.97 -20.87
CA GLY A 77 -27.69 -55.71 -20.38
C GLY A 77 -27.69 -54.57 -21.41
N MET A 78 -27.96 -54.88 -22.68
CA MET A 78 -27.91 -53.95 -23.81
C MET A 78 -28.94 -54.35 -24.87
N ALA A 79 -29.54 -53.35 -25.52
CA ALA A 79 -30.19 -53.51 -26.82
C ALA A 79 -29.28 -52.98 -27.94
N ARG A 80 -29.21 -53.70 -29.05
CA ARG A 80 -28.52 -53.29 -30.28
C ARG A 80 -29.43 -53.55 -31.48
N ALA A 81 -29.49 -52.57 -32.37
CA ALA A 81 -30.12 -52.69 -33.67
C ALA A 81 -29.18 -52.13 -34.73
N ASN A 82 -29.02 -52.85 -35.84
CA ASN A 82 -28.16 -52.50 -36.96
C ASN A 82 -28.96 -52.59 -38.26
N LEU A 83 -29.18 -51.47 -38.92
CA LEU A 83 -29.91 -51.36 -40.17
C LEU A 83 -28.92 -51.11 -41.31
N VAL A 84 -28.87 -52.04 -42.27
CA VAL A 84 -28.02 -51.94 -43.46
C VAL A 84 -28.88 -51.50 -44.64
N LEU A 85 -28.48 -50.40 -45.29
CA LEU A 85 -29.10 -49.77 -46.44
C LEU A 85 -28.23 -49.98 -47.68
N ASN A 86 -28.87 -50.22 -48.82
CA ASN A 86 -28.18 -50.17 -50.12
C ASN A 86 -28.08 -48.71 -50.59
N ASN A 87 -26.86 -48.24 -50.86
CA ASN A 87 -26.54 -46.88 -51.31
C ASN A 87 -25.84 -46.83 -52.68
N GLU A 88 -26.06 -47.82 -53.55
CA GLU A 88 -25.42 -47.88 -54.88
C GLU A 88 -25.71 -46.64 -55.75
N LEU A 89 -26.87 -46.00 -55.57
CA LEU A 89 -27.25 -44.77 -56.28
C LEU A 89 -26.80 -43.48 -55.59
N ARG A 90 -25.96 -43.56 -54.53
CA ARG A 90 -25.41 -42.41 -53.80
C ARG A 90 -26.47 -41.43 -53.30
N THR A 91 -27.64 -41.94 -52.95
CA THR A 91 -28.75 -41.14 -52.39
C THR A 91 -28.40 -40.62 -50.99
N LEU A 92 -27.63 -41.40 -50.22
CA LEU A 92 -26.98 -40.95 -49.00
C LEU A 92 -25.60 -40.36 -49.38
N PRO A 93 -25.21 -39.18 -48.85
CA PRO A 93 -23.93 -38.51 -49.13
C PRO A 93 -22.76 -39.22 -48.41
N VAL A 94 -22.54 -40.49 -48.75
CA VAL A 94 -21.52 -41.36 -48.18
C VAL A 94 -20.90 -42.22 -49.29
N ASP A 95 -19.58 -42.39 -49.26
CA ASP A 95 -18.79 -43.08 -50.29
C ASP A 95 -18.84 -44.62 -50.21
N PHE A 96 -19.69 -45.18 -49.34
CA PHE A 96 -19.93 -46.63 -49.26
C PHE A 96 -21.21 -47.06 -50.00
N ASP A 97 -21.11 -48.17 -50.74
CA ASP A 97 -22.25 -48.80 -51.45
C ASP A 97 -23.25 -49.44 -50.48
N GLU A 98 -22.80 -49.78 -49.27
CA GLU A 98 -23.63 -50.21 -48.16
C GLU A 98 -23.43 -49.30 -46.96
N VAL A 99 -24.53 -48.83 -46.37
CA VAL A 99 -24.52 -47.96 -45.20
C VAL A 99 -25.22 -48.65 -44.04
N ALA A 100 -24.46 -48.98 -43.00
CA ALA A 100 -24.93 -49.59 -41.77
C ALA A 100 -25.11 -48.51 -40.68
N ILE A 101 -26.37 -48.27 -40.29
CA ILE A 101 -26.72 -47.41 -39.16
C ILE A 101 -26.97 -48.31 -37.96
N SER A 102 -26.22 -48.12 -36.89
CA SER A 102 -26.29 -48.92 -35.67
C SER A 102 -26.63 -48.04 -34.48
N ARG A 103 -27.52 -48.52 -33.61
CA ARG A 103 -27.78 -47.92 -32.30
C ARG A 103 -27.62 -48.97 -31.20
N ARG A 104 -26.95 -48.59 -30.11
CA ARG A 104 -26.82 -49.38 -28.89
C ARG A 104 -27.35 -48.58 -27.71
N LEU A 105 -28.02 -49.27 -26.79
CA LEU A 105 -28.44 -48.68 -25.52
C LEU A 105 -28.12 -49.66 -24.39
N PHE A 106 -27.41 -49.15 -23.40
CA PHE A 106 -27.06 -49.88 -22.19
C PHE A 106 -28.08 -49.61 -21.09
N ARG A 107 -28.20 -50.52 -20.12
CA ARG A 107 -29.04 -50.30 -18.93
C ARG A 107 -28.63 -49.10 -18.08
N THR A 108 -27.39 -48.62 -18.23
CA THR A 108 -26.89 -47.38 -17.62
C THR A 108 -27.58 -46.12 -18.17
N GLY A 109 -28.28 -46.23 -19.31
CA GLY A 109 -28.91 -45.10 -19.99
C GLY A 109 -28.05 -44.50 -21.11
N GLU A 110 -26.82 -44.96 -21.27
CA GLU A 110 -25.93 -44.54 -22.36
C GLU A 110 -26.41 -45.08 -23.69
N SER A 111 -26.54 -44.20 -24.69
CA SER A 111 -26.90 -44.54 -26.06
C SER A 111 -25.75 -44.21 -27.00
N GLU A 112 -25.30 -45.20 -27.75
CA GLU A 112 -24.27 -45.05 -28.78
C GLU A 112 -24.91 -45.12 -30.17
N TYR A 113 -24.51 -44.18 -31.02
CA TYR A 113 -24.91 -44.13 -32.43
C TYR A 113 -23.67 -44.38 -33.29
N MET A 114 -23.81 -45.24 -34.30
CA MET A 114 -22.70 -45.64 -35.16
C MET A 114 -23.13 -45.65 -36.62
N LEU A 115 -22.27 -45.14 -37.50
CA LEU A 115 -22.41 -45.19 -38.95
C LEU A 115 -21.21 -45.98 -39.51
N ASN A 116 -21.46 -47.09 -40.20
CA ASN A 116 -20.40 -48.00 -40.71
C ASN A 116 -19.35 -48.34 -39.65
N SER A 117 -19.81 -48.73 -38.46
CA SER A 117 -18.98 -49.04 -37.28
C SER A 117 -18.24 -47.87 -36.63
N SER A 118 -18.35 -46.64 -37.15
CA SER A 118 -17.75 -45.42 -36.58
C SER A 118 -18.75 -44.67 -35.69
N GLN A 119 -18.34 -44.21 -34.51
CA GLN A 119 -19.23 -43.50 -33.58
C GLN A 119 -19.59 -42.11 -34.14
N CYS A 120 -20.87 -41.73 -34.05
CA CYS A 120 -21.39 -40.47 -34.55
C CYS A 120 -22.41 -39.87 -33.58
N ARG A 121 -22.83 -38.62 -33.80
CA ARG A 121 -23.87 -37.98 -33.01
C ARG A 121 -25.23 -38.26 -33.64
N LEU A 122 -26.29 -38.21 -32.83
CA LEU A 122 -27.66 -38.31 -33.34
C LEU A 122 -27.94 -37.28 -34.44
N LYS A 123 -27.46 -36.02 -34.27
CA LYS A 123 -27.60 -34.96 -35.27
C LYS A 123 -27.04 -35.37 -36.64
N ASP A 124 -25.98 -36.17 -36.67
CA ASP A 124 -25.34 -36.62 -37.90
C ASP A 124 -26.21 -37.65 -38.62
N ILE A 125 -26.79 -38.62 -37.89
CA ILE A 125 -27.74 -39.59 -38.45
C ILE A 125 -29.02 -38.89 -38.93
N THR A 126 -29.57 -37.96 -38.13
CA THR A 126 -30.77 -37.22 -38.52
C THR A 126 -30.51 -36.39 -39.78
N HIS A 127 -29.40 -35.66 -39.86
CA HIS A 127 -29.04 -34.87 -41.05
C HIS A 127 -28.76 -35.75 -42.27
N LEU A 128 -28.23 -36.97 -42.08
CA LEU A 128 -28.03 -37.93 -43.16
C LEU A 128 -29.37 -38.41 -43.77
N CYS A 129 -30.42 -38.53 -42.96
CA CYS A 129 -31.74 -39.01 -43.37
C CYS A 129 -32.73 -37.91 -43.79
N MET A 130 -32.41 -36.62 -43.60
CA MET A 130 -33.32 -35.48 -43.84
C MET A 130 -33.74 -35.29 -45.31
N ASP A 131 -32.94 -35.75 -46.27
CA ASP A 131 -33.18 -35.55 -47.72
C ASP A 131 -33.52 -36.87 -48.45
N THR A 132 -33.54 -38.01 -47.75
CA THR A 132 -33.73 -39.33 -48.36
C THR A 132 -35.12 -39.91 -48.18
N GLY A 133 -36.00 -39.23 -47.44
CA GLY A 133 -37.34 -39.71 -47.09
C GLY A 133 -37.34 -40.88 -46.11
N VAL A 134 -36.21 -41.21 -45.48
CA VAL A 134 -36.03 -42.32 -44.51
C VAL A 134 -35.82 -41.79 -43.08
N GLY A 135 -36.22 -40.56 -42.80
CA GLY A 135 -36.15 -39.95 -41.46
C GLY A 135 -37.16 -40.52 -40.45
N THR A 136 -36.98 -40.22 -39.16
CA THR A 136 -37.88 -40.65 -38.07
C THR A 136 -39.30 -40.11 -38.18
N ASP A 137 -39.43 -38.88 -38.67
CA ASP A 137 -40.71 -38.21 -38.92
C ASP A 137 -41.20 -38.33 -40.37
N SER A 138 -40.45 -39.06 -41.20
CA SER A 138 -40.73 -39.17 -42.63
C SER A 138 -42.09 -39.78 -42.93
N TYR A 139 -42.71 -39.27 -44.00
CA TYR A 139 -43.97 -39.78 -44.57
C TYR A 139 -43.89 -41.26 -44.99
N SER A 140 -42.68 -41.82 -45.10
CA SER A 140 -42.42 -43.22 -45.49
C SER A 140 -42.73 -44.23 -44.38
N VAL A 141 -42.95 -43.77 -43.15
CA VAL A 141 -43.14 -44.61 -41.97
C VAL A 141 -44.50 -44.30 -41.32
N LEU A 142 -45.53 -45.08 -41.70
CA LEU A 142 -46.90 -44.91 -41.21
C LEU A 142 -47.21 -45.91 -40.08
N GLU A 143 -47.62 -45.36 -38.93
CA GLU A 143 -48.09 -46.15 -37.79
C GLU A 143 -49.60 -46.39 -37.84
N GLN A 144 -50.06 -47.39 -37.10
CA GLN A 144 -51.47 -47.59 -36.84
C GLN A 144 -52.07 -46.33 -36.16
N GLY A 145 -53.07 -45.71 -36.79
CA GLY A 145 -53.72 -44.48 -36.32
C GLY A 145 -53.04 -43.16 -36.76
N LYS A 146 -51.83 -43.19 -37.35
CA LYS A 146 -51.14 -41.98 -37.82
C LYS A 146 -51.83 -41.34 -39.04
N VAL A 147 -52.53 -42.15 -39.84
CA VAL A 147 -53.34 -41.67 -40.97
C VAL A 147 -54.45 -40.72 -40.51
N ASP A 148 -55.21 -41.11 -39.48
CA ASP A 148 -56.26 -40.25 -38.90
C ASP A 148 -55.67 -38.99 -38.24
N ALA A 149 -54.49 -39.10 -37.63
CA ALA A 149 -53.79 -37.97 -37.02
C ALA A 149 -53.34 -36.94 -38.08
N ILE A 150 -52.85 -37.38 -39.23
CA ILE A 150 -52.45 -36.48 -40.34
C ILE A 150 -53.67 -35.73 -40.88
N ILE A 151 -54.80 -36.42 -41.05
CA ILE A 151 -56.05 -35.82 -41.56
C ILE A 151 -56.60 -34.76 -40.60
N ASN A 152 -56.49 -34.98 -39.28
CA ASN A 152 -57.00 -34.09 -38.24
C ASN A 152 -55.98 -33.05 -37.72
N SER A 153 -54.73 -33.08 -38.22
CA SER A 153 -53.66 -32.15 -37.81
C SER A 153 -53.94 -30.70 -38.18
N ARG A 154 -53.39 -29.76 -37.41
CA ARG A 154 -53.49 -28.32 -37.71
C ARG A 154 -52.76 -27.97 -39.01
N PRO A 155 -53.17 -26.92 -39.75
CA PRO A 155 -52.52 -26.53 -41.01
C PRO A 155 -51.00 -26.34 -40.91
N LEU A 156 -50.50 -25.78 -39.80
CA LEU A 156 -49.06 -25.59 -39.56
C LEU A 156 -48.32 -26.91 -39.34
N GLU A 157 -48.90 -27.86 -38.61
CA GLU A 157 -48.32 -29.18 -38.37
C GLU A 157 -48.31 -30.01 -39.66
N ARG A 158 -49.40 -29.93 -40.44
CA ARG A 158 -49.51 -30.57 -41.75
C ARG A 158 -48.49 -30.03 -42.75
N ARG A 159 -48.20 -28.72 -42.69
CA ARG A 159 -47.21 -28.07 -43.55
C ARG A 159 -45.82 -28.69 -43.38
N VAL A 160 -45.44 -29.10 -42.17
CA VAL A 160 -44.13 -29.74 -41.91
C VAL A 160 -43.96 -31.00 -42.77
N ILE A 161 -45.02 -31.80 -42.91
CA ILE A 161 -45.02 -33.02 -43.73
C ILE A 161 -44.81 -32.68 -45.21
N PHE A 162 -45.45 -31.62 -45.71
CA PHE A 162 -45.26 -31.15 -47.09
C PHE A 162 -43.87 -30.53 -47.32
N ASP A 163 -43.35 -29.80 -46.34
CA ASP A 163 -42.01 -29.22 -46.39
C ASP A 163 -40.92 -30.31 -46.45
N GLU A 164 -41.13 -31.42 -45.73
CA GLU A 164 -40.26 -32.59 -45.77
C GLU A 164 -40.37 -33.32 -47.11
N ALA A 165 -41.59 -33.55 -47.62
CA ALA A 165 -41.80 -34.13 -48.94
C ALA A 165 -41.21 -33.27 -50.08
N ALA A 166 -41.16 -31.95 -49.91
CA ALA A 166 -40.53 -31.01 -50.84
C ALA A 166 -39.00 -30.90 -50.67
N GLY A 167 -38.40 -31.58 -49.67
CA GLY A 167 -36.95 -31.55 -49.43
C GLY A 167 -36.41 -30.20 -48.95
N ILE A 168 -37.25 -29.30 -48.41
CA ILE A 168 -36.83 -27.96 -47.98
C ILE A 168 -36.51 -27.84 -46.49
N SER A 169 -36.78 -28.88 -45.70
CA SER A 169 -36.59 -28.91 -44.24
C SER A 169 -35.15 -28.60 -43.82
N LYS A 170 -34.16 -29.11 -44.55
CA LYS A 170 -32.73 -28.85 -44.30
C LYS A 170 -32.36 -27.37 -44.44
N TYR A 171 -32.88 -26.70 -45.45
CA TYR A 171 -32.61 -25.28 -45.69
C TYR A 171 -33.28 -24.40 -44.63
N LYS A 172 -34.49 -24.77 -44.19
CA LYS A 172 -35.19 -24.10 -43.09
C LYS A 172 -34.43 -24.22 -41.77
N ALA A 173 -33.97 -25.43 -41.43
CA ALA A 173 -33.18 -25.66 -40.23
C ALA A 173 -31.86 -24.86 -40.24
N ARG A 174 -31.14 -24.84 -41.38
CA ARG A 174 -29.92 -24.03 -41.54
C ARG A 174 -30.18 -22.53 -41.42
N LYS A 175 -31.29 -22.04 -41.97
CA LYS A 175 -31.68 -20.63 -41.86
C LYS A 175 -31.95 -20.25 -40.39
N GLU A 176 -32.68 -21.07 -39.66
CA GLU A 176 -32.98 -20.82 -38.25
C GLU A 176 -31.72 -20.85 -37.37
N GLU A 177 -30.82 -21.80 -37.60
CA GLU A 177 -29.52 -21.86 -36.91
C GLU A 177 -28.67 -20.61 -37.19
N ALA A 178 -28.64 -20.14 -38.45
CA ALA A 178 -27.93 -18.92 -38.82
C ALA A 178 -28.54 -17.67 -38.16
N LEU A 179 -29.87 -17.55 -38.12
CA LEU A 179 -30.56 -16.45 -37.46
C LEU A 179 -30.29 -16.42 -35.96
N ASN A 180 -30.31 -17.58 -35.30
CA ASN A 180 -29.98 -17.68 -33.88
C ASN A 180 -28.52 -17.29 -33.60
N LYS A 181 -27.59 -17.66 -34.49
CA LYS A 181 -26.18 -17.27 -34.38
C LYS A 181 -25.98 -15.76 -34.58
N LEU A 182 -26.71 -15.16 -35.52
CA LEU A 182 -26.68 -13.71 -35.76
C LEU A 182 -27.17 -12.95 -34.52
N SER A 183 -28.33 -13.31 -33.98
CA SER A 183 -28.90 -12.70 -32.78
C SER A 183 -27.93 -12.72 -31.58
N ARG A 184 -27.29 -13.87 -31.32
CA ARG A 184 -26.26 -13.96 -30.26
C ARG A 184 -25.07 -13.04 -30.50
N THR A 185 -24.64 -12.91 -31.76
CA THR A 185 -23.50 -12.04 -32.11
C THR A 185 -23.86 -10.57 -31.92
N GLU A 186 -25.10 -10.16 -32.20
CA GLU A 186 -25.59 -8.81 -31.96
C GLU A 186 -25.63 -8.48 -30.46
N GLU A 187 -26.08 -9.42 -29.62
CA GLU A 187 -26.04 -9.28 -28.15
C GLU A 187 -24.59 -9.12 -27.63
N ASP A 188 -23.65 -9.92 -28.15
CA ASP A 188 -22.24 -9.84 -27.79
C ASP A 188 -21.62 -8.49 -28.18
N LEU A 189 -21.99 -7.94 -29.34
CA LEU A 189 -21.54 -6.62 -29.80
C LEU A 189 -22.06 -5.48 -28.90
N LEU A 190 -23.33 -5.55 -28.48
CA LEU A 190 -23.89 -4.58 -27.53
C LEU A 190 -23.11 -4.59 -26.21
N ARG A 191 -22.81 -5.78 -25.68
CA ARG A 191 -22.02 -5.93 -24.47
C ARG A 191 -20.60 -5.38 -24.61
N LEU A 192 -19.95 -5.59 -25.75
CA LEU A 192 -18.64 -5.01 -26.03
C LEU A 192 -18.67 -3.48 -26.06
N ALA A 193 -19.73 -2.89 -26.64
CA ALA A 193 -19.89 -1.44 -26.67
C ALA A 193 -20.00 -0.85 -25.25
N ASP A 194 -20.75 -1.50 -24.36
CA ASP A 194 -20.87 -1.08 -22.95
C ASP A 194 -19.51 -1.14 -22.21
N ILE A 195 -18.75 -2.22 -22.42
CA ILE A 195 -17.41 -2.37 -21.83
C ILE A 195 -16.48 -1.25 -22.33
N ILE A 196 -16.48 -0.96 -23.64
CA ILE A 196 -15.66 0.10 -24.22
C ILE A 196 -16.01 1.46 -23.59
N ASN A 197 -17.29 1.74 -23.40
CA ASN A 197 -17.74 2.99 -22.80
C ASN A 197 -17.30 3.13 -21.34
N GLU A 198 -17.40 2.06 -20.54
CA GLU A 198 -16.92 2.10 -19.15
C GLU A 198 -15.38 2.26 -19.08
N VAL A 199 -14.63 1.53 -19.92
CA VAL A 199 -13.16 1.66 -19.99
C VAL A 199 -12.76 3.09 -20.39
N ARG A 200 -13.44 3.71 -21.35
CA ARG A 200 -13.20 5.12 -21.71
C ARG A 200 -13.46 6.07 -20.55
N ARG A 201 -14.53 5.84 -19.77
CA ARG A 201 -14.85 6.65 -18.59
C ARG A 201 -13.75 6.54 -17.53
N GLN A 202 -13.28 5.32 -17.26
CA GLN A 202 -12.18 5.07 -16.33
C GLN A 202 -10.88 5.72 -16.79
N ALA A 203 -10.52 5.57 -18.07
CA ALA A 203 -9.35 6.22 -18.65
C ALA A 203 -9.41 7.75 -18.53
N GLY A 204 -10.57 8.36 -18.76
CA GLY A 204 -10.77 9.80 -18.57
C GLY A 204 -10.60 10.27 -17.12
N SER A 205 -11.02 9.45 -16.15
CA SER A 205 -10.77 9.72 -14.73
C SER A 205 -9.29 9.63 -14.38
N LEU A 206 -8.62 8.54 -14.80
CA LEU A 206 -7.20 8.32 -14.56
C LEU A 206 -6.34 9.42 -15.20
N LYS A 207 -6.68 9.90 -16.40
CA LYS A 207 -6.01 11.03 -17.05
C LYS A 207 -6.08 12.31 -16.20
N ARG A 208 -7.24 12.60 -15.60
CA ARG A 208 -7.41 13.76 -14.70
C ARG A 208 -6.59 13.61 -13.42
N GLN A 209 -6.55 12.40 -12.85
CA GLN A 209 -5.74 12.12 -11.66
C GLN A 209 -4.24 12.26 -11.96
N ALA A 210 -3.76 11.74 -13.09
CA ALA A 210 -2.37 11.89 -13.53
C ALA A 210 -1.99 13.38 -13.71
N ALA A 211 -2.82 14.16 -14.40
CA ALA A 211 -2.59 15.59 -14.57
C ALA A 211 -2.54 16.36 -13.23
N LYS A 212 -3.41 15.99 -12.27
CA LYS A 212 -3.38 16.57 -10.91
C LYS A 212 -2.09 16.21 -10.17
N ALA A 213 -1.63 14.96 -10.29
CA ALA A 213 -0.39 14.49 -9.65
C ALA A 213 0.86 15.16 -10.25
N GLU A 214 0.92 15.32 -11.59
CA GLU A 214 1.99 16.07 -12.25
C GLU A 214 2.02 17.54 -11.79
N ARG A 215 0.85 18.19 -11.73
CA ARG A 215 0.75 19.57 -11.24
C ARG A 215 1.20 19.67 -9.77
N TYR A 216 0.81 18.71 -8.93
CA TYR A 216 1.27 18.66 -7.54
C TYR A 216 2.79 18.52 -7.45
N LYS A 217 3.40 17.57 -8.19
CA LYS A 217 4.86 17.40 -8.20
C LYS A 217 5.58 18.69 -8.61
N ARG A 218 5.10 19.38 -9.64
CA ARG A 218 5.66 20.65 -10.09
C ARG A 218 5.58 21.72 -9.00
N LEU A 219 4.39 21.91 -8.42
CA LEU A 219 4.17 22.93 -7.38
C LEU A 219 4.92 22.60 -6.08
N ALA A 220 5.04 21.31 -5.71
CA ALA A 220 5.80 20.89 -4.54
C ALA A 220 7.30 21.17 -4.72
N SER A 221 7.85 20.90 -5.91
CA SER A 221 9.24 21.25 -6.22
C SER A 221 9.46 22.76 -6.19
N GLU A 222 8.52 23.54 -6.73
CA GLU A 222 8.59 25.02 -6.71
C GLU A 222 8.49 25.56 -5.28
N LEU A 223 7.58 25.00 -4.47
CA LEU A 223 7.45 25.34 -3.05
C LEU A 223 8.73 25.05 -2.28
N GLN A 224 9.34 23.87 -2.48
CA GLN A 224 10.58 23.50 -1.79
C GLN A 224 11.72 24.48 -2.10
N VAL A 225 11.84 24.93 -3.35
CA VAL A 225 12.83 25.94 -3.74
C VAL A 225 12.55 27.27 -3.05
N LEU A 226 11.30 27.75 -3.07
CA LEU A 226 10.90 29.00 -2.44
C LEU A 226 11.06 28.97 -0.91
N GLU A 227 10.75 27.84 -0.27
CA GLU A 227 10.96 27.64 1.16
C GLU A 227 12.45 27.69 1.50
N MET A 228 13.31 27.06 0.70
CA MET A 228 14.76 27.12 0.90
C MET A 228 15.27 28.56 0.75
N GLU A 229 14.83 29.29 -0.28
CA GLU A 229 15.19 30.70 -0.47
C GLU A 229 14.73 31.57 0.72
N LEU A 230 13.52 31.34 1.22
CA LEU A 230 12.99 32.05 2.39
C LEU A 230 13.80 31.75 3.65
N LEU A 231 14.13 30.47 3.88
CA LEU A 231 14.94 30.05 5.03
C LEU A 231 16.34 30.65 4.99
N VAL A 232 16.98 30.67 3.81
CA VAL A 232 18.29 31.30 3.63
C VAL A 232 18.22 32.80 3.92
N ARG A 233 17.21 33.50 3.39
CA ARG A 233 17.02 34.94 3.68
C ARG A 233 16.80 35.20 5.17
N ARG A 234 15.95 34.41 5.84
CA ARG A 234 15.73 34.52 7.29
C ARG A 234 16.99 34.22 8.09
N PHE A 235 17.77 33.23 7.68
CA PHE A 235 19.05 32.92 8.32
C PHE A 235 20.00 34.13 8.26
N PHE A 236 20.17 34.76 7.09
CA PHE A 236 21.00 35.95 6.98
C PHE A 236 20.46 37.13 7.80
N GLN A 237 19.14 37.34 7.80
CA GLN A 237 18.51 38.38 8.62
C GLN A 237 18.76 38.14 10.12
N PHE A 238 18.61 36.91 10.61
CA PHE A 238 18.90 36.57 12.01
C PHE A 238 20.38 36.68 12.33
N ARG A 239 21.27 36.28 11.41
CA ARG A 239 22.71 36.42 11.59
C ARG A 239 23.12 37.88 11.71
N GLU A 240 22.57 38.75 10.87
CA GLU A 240 22.83 40.19 10.92
C GLU A 240 22.26 40.83 12.20
N GLY A 241 21.03 40.46 12.59
CA GLY A 241 20.45 40.89 13.87
C GLY A 241 21.21 40.40 15.09
N SER A 242 21.74 39.16 15.05
CA SER A 242 22.60 38.62 16.10
C SER A 242 23.90 39.39 16.19
N ALA A 243 24.54 39.68 15.06
CA ALA A 243 25.77 40.48 15.03
C ALA A 243 25.56 41.88 15.60
N SER A 244 24.46 42.57 15.24
CA SER A 244 24.19 43.90 15.81
C SER A 244 23.89 43.83 17.31
N THR A 245 23.24 42.75 17.77
CA THR A 245 22.93 42.57 19.19
C THR A 245 24.19 42.27 19.99
N GLU A 246 25.10 41.45 19.45
CA GLU A 246 26.40 41.15 20.04
C GLU A 246 27.25 42.42 20.17
N GLU A 247 27.28 43.27 19.13
CA GLU A 247 27.98 44.55 19.17
C GLU A 247 27.39 45.48 20.23
N ARG A 248 26.06 45.54 20.33
CA ARG A 248 25.36 46.34 21.35
C ARG A 248 25.61 45.81 22.77
N PHE A 249 25.67 44.49 22.93
CA PHE A 249 26.03 43.84 24.18
C PHE A 249 27.47 44.18 24.57
N ALA A 250 28.43 44.09 23.65
CA ALA A 250 29.82 44.46 23.89
C ALA A 250 29.95 45.94 24.33
N GLN A 251 29.22 46.85 23.68
CA GLN A 251 29.18 48.27 24.07
C GLN A 251 28.60 48.46 25.48
N LEU A 252 27.48 47.81 25.81
CA LEU A 252 26.86 47.88 27.13
C LEU A 252 27.75 47.26 28.21
N SER A 253 28.39 46.12 27.94
CA SER A 253 29.35 45.50 28.85
C SER A 253 30.56 46.40 29.11
N ALA A 254 31.07 47.08 28.08
CA ALA A 254 32.14 48.07 28.25
C ALA A 254 31.68 49.24 29.14
N GLN A 255 30.46 49.76 28.93
CA GLN A 255 29.88 50.80 29.79
C GLN A 255 29.68 50.34 31.24
N VAL A 256 29.20 49.10 31.44
CA VAL A 256 29.07 48.51 32.78
C VAL A 256 30.44 48.36 33.44
N GLY A 257 31.46 47.96 32.69
CA GLY A 257 32.84 47.91 33.17
C GLY A 257 33.34 49.28 33.61
N GLU A 258 33.15 50.30 32.78
CA GLU A 258 33.53 51.69 33.09
C GLU A 258 32.78 52.22 34.32
N LEU A 259 31.46 51.98 34.40
CA LEU A 259 30.64 52.38 35.56
C LEU A 259 31.07 51.64 36.83
N ARG A 260 31.44 50.36 36.75
CA ARG A 260 32.00 49.62 37.89
C ARG A 260 33.32 50.19 38.34
N THR A 261 34.22 50.56 37.42
CA THR A 261 35.49 51.21 37.79
C THR A 261 35.25 52.57 38.46
N LYS A 262 34.28 53.35 37.97
CA LYS A 262 33.88 54.61 38.60
C LYS A 262 33.25 54.39 39.98
N LEU A 263 32.40 53.37 40.12
CA LEU A 263 31.77 53.03 41.40
C LEU A 263 32.83 52.62 42.43
N ASN A 264 33.76 51.73 42.05
CA ASN A 264 34.85 51.32 42.94
C ASN A 264 35.72 52.51 43.35
N ALA A 265 36.04 53.42 42.43
CA ALA A 265 36.79 54.63 42.76
C ALA A 265 36.05 55.53 43.76
N VAL A 266 34.72 55.67 43.62
CA VAL A 266 33.89 56.41 44.57
C VAL A 266 33.79 55.67 45.91
N ASP A 267 33.67 54.35 45.94
CA ASP A 267 33.65 53.55 47.17
C ASP A 267 35.00 53.62 47.90
N ASP A 268 36.12 53.60 47.17
CA ASP A 268 37.46 53.79 47.72
C ASP A 268 37.61 55.21 48.32
N GLU A 269 37.15 56.24 47.61
CA GLU A 269 37.17 57.63 48.08
C GLU A 269 36.26 57.84 49.29
N THR A 270 35.09 57.19 49.31
CA THR A 270 34.16 57.21 50.44
C THR A 270 34.72 56.46 51.65
N SER A 271 35.45 55.35 51.43
CA SER A 271 36.09 54.59 52.50
C SER A 271 37.25 55.36 53.11
N ALA A 272 38.11 55.99 52.28
CA ALA A 272 39.15 56.90 52.77
C ALA A 272 38.55 58.11 53.51
N GLY A 273 37.42 58.65 53.02
CA GLY A 273 36.65 59.68 53.70
C GLY A 273 36.09 59.24 55.05
N ARG A 274 35.70 57.97 55.19
CA ARG A 274 35.27 57.39 56.47
C ARG A 274 36.43 57.18 57.44
N GLU A 275 37.56 56.63 56.98
CA GLU A 275 38.75 56.47 57.82
C GLU A 275 39.23 57.81 58.36
N THR A 276 39.31 58.84 57.52
CA THR A 276 39.67 60.19 57.95
C THR A 276 38.64 60.79 58.92
N ALA A 277 37.34 60.53 58.73
CA ALA A 277 36.32 60.95 59.69
C ALA A 277 36.44 60.22 61.04
N GLU A 278 36.75 58.92 61.04
CA GLU A 278 37.00 58.14 62.26
C GLU A 278 38.27 58.59 62.99
N GLU A 279 39.34 58.89 62.27
CA GLU A 279 40.56 59.48 62.84
C GLU A 279 40.29 60.85 63.49
N VAL A 280 39.55 61.72 62.80
CA VAL A 280 39.15 63.03 63.33
C VAL A 280 38.24 62.88 64.54
N GLN A 281 37.29 61.94 64.51
CA GLN A 281 36.41 61.66 65.65
C GLN A 281 37.19 61.13 66.85
N SER A 282 38.15 60.22 66.63
CA SER A 282 39.03 59.71 67.69
C SER A 282 39.90 60.82 68.29
N TYR A 283 40.41 61.73 67.45
CA TYR A 283 41.16 62.90 67.91
C TYR A 283 40.27 63.86 68.72
N LEU A 284 39.02 64.07 68.29
CA LEU A 284 38.02 64.86 69.00
C LEU A 284 37.67 64.24 70.36
N ASP A 285 37.44 62.93 70.41
CA ASP A 285 37.12 62.21 71.64
C ASP A 285 38.29 62.22 72.62
N ALA A 286 39.54 62.10 72.13
CA ALA A 286 40.74 62.25 72.94
C ALA A 286 40.88 63.68 73.48
N THR A 287 40.66 64.69 72.65
CA THR A 287 40.73 66.11 73.06
C THR A 287 39.62 66.47 74.05
N HIS A 288 38.41 65.92 73.87
CA HIS A 288 37.32 66.06 74.83
C HIS A 288 37.61 65.33 76.15
N GLY A 289 38.30 64.18 76.10
CA GLY A 289 38.81 63.47 77.26
C GLY A 289 39.82 64.32 78.05
N GLU A 290 40.82 64.87 77.37
CA GLU A 290 41.80 65.79 77.97
C GLU A 290 41.13 67.04 78.54
N GLN A 291 40.17 67.63 77.82
CA GLN A 291 39.40 68.78 78.28
C GLN A 291 38.58 68.44 79.54
N PHE A 292 37.98 67.25 79.59
CA PHE A 292 37.22 66.78 80.74
C PHE A 292 38.13 66.60 81.96
N GLU A 293 39.29 65.93 81.80
CA GLU A 293 40.27 65.77 82.88
C GLU A 293 40.79 67.11 83.41
N VAL A 294 41.12 68.05 82.51
CA VAL A 294 41.54 69.40 82.89
C VAL A 294 40.42 70.13 83.63
N ASN A 295 39.17 70.02 83.19
CA ASN A 295 38.03 70.66 83.85
C ASN A 295 37.70 70.04 85.21
N THR A 296 37.85 68.71 85.36
CA THR A 296 37.73 68.03 86.65
C THR A 296 38.84 68.47 87.60
N SER A 297 40.08 68.56 87.14
CA SER A 297 41.20 69.06 87.96
C SER A 297 41.00 70.53 88.35
N LEU A 298 40.42 71.35 87.46
CA LEU A 298 40.08 72.74 87.74
C LEU A 298 38.99 72.84 88.81
N GLN A 299 37.93 72.02 88.74
CA GLN A 299 36.89 71.94 89.76
C GLN A 299 37.41 71.44 91.11
N GLU A 300 38.29 70.44 91.13
CA GLU A 300 38.94 69.95 92.35
C GLU A 300 39.81 71.04 92.99
N THR A 301 40.56 71.78 92.17
CA THR A 301 41.42 72.87 92.64
C THR A 301 40.58 74.06 93.15
N GLN A 302 39.48 74.40 92.47
CA GLN A 302 38.53 75.43 92.91
C GLN A 302 37.80 75.02 94.20
N GLY A 303 37.43 73.74 94.34
CA GLY A 303 36.87 73.18 95.58
C GLY A 303 37.87 73.23 96.74
N GLY A 304 39.14 72.97 96.47
CA GLY A 304 40.24 73.11 97.44
C GLY A 304 40.48 74.56 97.88
N ILE A 305 40.37 75.52 96.96
CA ILE A 305 40.48 76.96 97.26
C ILE A 305 39.31 77.44 98.13
N ALA A 306 38.07 77.04 97.80
CA ALA A 306 36.89 77.38 98.60
C ALA A 306 36.98 76.82 100.04
N LEU A 307 37.52 75.60 100.20
CA LEU A 307 37.73 74.99 101.52
C LEU A 307 38.83 75.70 102.33
N ALA A 308 39.85 76.24 101.65
CA ALA A 308 40.91 77.03 102.27
C ALA A 308 40.43 78.42 102.70
N GLU A 309 39.60 79.09 101.89
CA GLU A 309 38.97 80.38 102.23
C GLU A 309 38.02 80.25 103.43
N GLN A 310 37.26 79.15 103.51
CA GLN A 310 36.39 78.87 104.67
C GLN A 310 37.21 78.61 105.96
N ARG A 311 38.38 77.97 105.86
CA ARG A 311 39.30 77.77 107.00
C ARG A 311 39.98 79.06 107.45
N ILE A 312 40.28 79.98 106.52
CA ILE A 312 40.85 81.30 106.84
C ILE A 312 39.82 82.19 107.55
N ALA A 313 38.54 82.14 107.15
CA ALA A 313 37.46 82.85 107.82
C ALA A 313 37.22 82.38 109.27
N GLN A 314 37.20 81.06 109.50
CA GLN A 314 37.04 80.49 110.86
C GLN A 314 38.26 80.72 111.78
N GLY A 315 39.47 80.84 111.22
CA GLY A 315 40.67 81.18 111.98
C GLY A 315 40.71 82.64 112.47
N GLY A 316 40.03 83.55 111.77
CA GLY A 316 39.93 84.97 112.12
C GLY A 316 39.07 85.23 113.36
N GLU A 317 37.89 84.61 113.43
CA GLU A 317 36.94 84.79 114.55
C GLU A 317 37.45 84.19 115.88
N ARG A 318 38.24 83.11 115.83
CA ARG A 318 38.82 82.45 117.01
C ARG A 318 39.95 83.27 117.66
N ARG A 319 40.63 84.13 116.90
CA ARG A 319 41.80 84.91 117.36
C ARG A 319 41.41 86.20 118.10
N GLU A 320 40.25 86.76 117.78
CA GLU A 320 39.72 87.98 118.41
C GLU A 320 39.12 87.67 119.80
N SER A 321 38.50 86.49 119.99
CA SER A 321 37.90 86.11 121.27
C SER A 321 38.94 85.75 122.36
N LEU A 322 40.06 85.12 121.97
CA LEU A 322 41.15 84.76 122.88
C LEU A 322 41.98 85.97 123.35
N LYS A 323 41.96 87.08 122.60
CA LYS A 323 42.68 88.32 122.95
C LYS A 323 42.03 89.10 124.10
N ASN A 324 40.71 89.01 124.24
CA ASN A 324 39.94 89.68 125.28
C ASN A 324 39.89 88.89 126.62
N GLU A 325 40.18 87.59 126.58
CA GLU A 325 40.16 86.71 127.75
C GLU A 325 41.49 86.75 128.53
N ILE A 326 42.61 86.96 127.83
CA ILE A 326 43.96 87.08 128.42
C ILE A 326 44.13 88.36 129.25
N HIS A 327 43.42 89.45 128.95
CA HIS A 327 43.50 90.71 129.71
C HIS A 327 42.76 90.68 131.06
N LYS A 328 41.84 89.73 131.24
CA LYS A 328 41.00 89.61 132.44
C LYS A 328 41.63 88.70 133.51
N LEU A 329 42.48 87.75 133.10
CA LEU A 329 43.12 86.76 133.97
C LEU A 329 44.45 87.22 134.58
N THR A 330 45.09 88.27 134.06
CA THR A 330 46.36 88.82 134.62
C THR A 330 46.15 89.59 135.94
N GLY A 331 44.91 90.01 136.27
CA GLY A 331 44.60 90.73 137.52
C GLY A 331 44.20 89.86 138.71
N GLN A 332 43.92 88.56 138.49
CA GLN A 332 43.45 87.65 139.56
C GLN A 332 44.56 86.79 140.17
N VAL A 333 45.76 86.80 139.56
CA VAL A 333 46.92 86.01 139.98
C VAL A 333 47.72 86.67 141.13
N GLN A 334 47.50 87.95 141.45
CA GLN A 334 48.20 88.64 142.54
C GLN A 334 47.49 88.59 143.91
N THR A 335 46.25 88.09 143.97
CA THR A 335 45.44 88.08 145.20
C THR A 335 45.36 86.69 145.85
N LEU A 336 45.61 85.61 145.10
CA LEU A 336 45.46 84.23 145.58
C LEU A 336 46.77 83.55 146.03
N ASP A 337 47.93 84.20 145.83
CA ASP A 337 49.23 83.79 146.36
C ASP A 337 49.31 83.95 147.91
N ILE A 338 48.32 84.61 148.51
CA ILE A 338 48.18 84.80 149.97
C ILE A 338 47.26 83.75 150.61
N GLU A 339 46.43 83.04 149.85
CA GLU A 339 45.57 81.96 150.38
C GLU A 339 46.22 80.57 150.28
N MET A 340 47.44 80.51 149.71
CA MET A 340 48.32 79.35 149.58
C MET A 340 48.94 78.85 150.90
N SER A 341 48.49 79.33 152.07
CA SER A 341 48.94 78.82 153.38
C SER A 341 47.82 78.14 154.21
N GLY A 342 46.64 77.90 153.63
CA GLY A 342 45.46 77.42 154.37
C GLY A 342 44.95 76.01 154.04
N VAL A 343 45.22 75.46 152.84
CA VAL A 343 44.52 74.26 152.33
C VAL A 343 45.46 73.06 152.12
N GLU A 344 46.69 73.11 152.66
CA GLU A 344 47.52 71.93 152.94
C GLU A 344 46.92 71.02 154.04
N ALA A 345 45.76 71.41 154.62
CA ALA A 345 45.05 70.67 155.66
C ALA A 345 43.83 69.85 155.16
N GLU A 346 43.42 69.95 153.89
CA GLU A 346 42.40 69.08 153.25
C GLU A 346 43.03 68.00 152.34
N MET A 347 44.28 67.66 152.64
CA MET A 347 44.88 66.37 152.33
C MET A 347 43.93 65.24 152.79
N VAL A 348 43.96 64.10 152.10
CA VAL A 348 43.45 62.80 152.56
C VAL A 348 41.97 62.45 152.26
N GLU A 349 41.07 63.39 151.97
CA GLU A 349 39.63 63.01 151.86
C GLU A 349 39.19 62.44 150.49
N ASN A 350 39.72 62.90 149.36
CA ASN A 350 39.26 62.44 148.03
C ASN A 350 40.05 61.27 147.41
N GLU A 351 40.97 60.68 148.18
CA GLU A 351 41.60 59.37 147.92
C GLU A 351 40.57 58.21 147.87
N THR A 352 39.30 58.47 148.20
CA THR A 352 38.20 57.49 148.21
C THR A 352 37.21 57.60 147.04
N SER A 353 37.29 58.65 146.19
CA SER A 353 36.29 58.87 145.11
C SER A 353 36.68 58.24 143.75
N LEU A 354 37.94 57.84 143.57
CA LEU A 354 38.45 57.25 142.31
C LEU A 354 38.17 55.73 142.18
N GLU A 355 37.83 55.04 143.26
CA GLU A 355 37.37 53.63 143.23
C GLU A 355 35.97 53.47 142.62
N GLN A 356 35.20 54.55 142.44
CA GLN A 356 33.80 54.49 141.98
C GLN A 356 33.59 54.64 140.46
N LEU A 357 34.54 55.17 139.68
CA LEU A 357 34.35 55.31 138.21
C LEU A 357 34.94 54.15 137.37
N ALA A 358 35.56 53.18 138.03
CA ALA A 358 35.87 51.86 137.47
C ALA A 358 34.60 51.06 137.04
N GLY A 359 33.40 51.54 137.40
CA GLY A 359 32.10 50.99 136.99
C GLY A 359 31.64 51.36 135.56
N ASP A 360 31.97 52.55 135.04
CA ASP A 360 31.43 53.00 133.74
C ASP A 360 32.18 52.40 132.52
N TYR A 361 33.33 51.78 132.78
CA TYR A 361 34.08 50.94 131.84
C TYR A 361 33.29 49.69 131.39
N ALA A 362 32.27 49.26 132.15
CA ALA A 362 31.45 48.08 131.82
C ALA A 362 30.31 48.38 130.82
N GLU A 363 29.81 49.63 130.77
CA GLU A 363 28.62 49.98 129.97
C GLU A 363 28.99 50.34 128.51
N ARG A 364 30.15 50.95 128.27
CA ARG A 364 30.63 51.30 126.91
C ARG A 364 31.12 50.11 126.08
N LYS A 365 31.41 48.98 126.72
CA LYS A 365 31.76 47.72 126.04
C LYS A 365 30.55 47.10 125.34
N ARG A 366 29.34 47.27 125.87
CA ARG A 366 28.09 46.74 125.29
C ARG A 366 27.64 47.46 124.01
N GLN A 367 28.01 48.72 123.81
CA GLN A 367 27.67 49.49 122.60
C GLN A 367 28.67 49.24 121.44
N HIS A 368 29.84 48.67 121.74
CA HIS A 368 30.83 48.25 120.75
C HIS A 368 30.50 46.89 120.12
N ASP A 369 29.71 46.05 120.80
CA ASP A 369 29.23 44.75 120.30
C ASP A 369 28.17 44.88 119.19
N THR A 370 27.67 46.08 118.90
CA THR A 370 26.61 46.30 117.90
C THR A 370 27.10 46.78 116.54
N MET A 371 28.42 46.93 116.30
CA MET A 371 28.90 47.51 115.04
C MET A 371 30.25 47.01 114.48
N ARG A 372 30.75 45.80 114.81
CA ARG A 372 31.96 45.28 114.13
C ARG A 372 32.29 43.78 114.27
N ALA A 373 31.51 42.92 113.63
CA ALA A 373 31.93 41.61 113.12
C ALA A 373 30.83 41.14 112.13
N ASP A 374 31.03 40.88 110.85
CA ASP A 374 32.24 40.61 110.11
C ASP A 374 32.03 41.04 108.65
N THR A 375 33.15 41.26 107.98
CA THR A 375 33.30 41.70 106.59
C THR A 375 32.69 40.68 105.62
N ASP A 376 32.13 41.11 104.49
CA ASP A 376 32.37 40.40 103.23
C ASP A 376 32.07 41.26 102.00
N GLY A 377 33.13 41.56 101.25
CA GLY A 377 33.06 42.06 99.89
C GLY A 377 32.83 40.90 98.93
N SER A 378 31.82 41.01 98.06
CA SER A 378 31.62 40.15 96.87
C SER A 378 30.54 40.71 95.93
N GLY A 379 30.56 42.02 95.68
CA GLY A 379 29.61 42.65 94.75
C GLY A 379 30.14 42.77 93.30
N ALA A 380 31.43 43.07 93.15
CA ALA A 380 32.00 43.49 91.85
C ALA A 380 32.37 42.31 90.93
N ASP A 381 32.87 41.20 91.47
CA ASP A 381 33.31 40.05 90.65
C ASP A 381 32.12 39.20 90.12
N ILE A 382 31.00 39.16 90.85
CA ILE A 382 29.78 38.44 90.45
C ILE A 382 29.10 39.12 89.26
N GLN A 383 29.20 40.45 89.15
CA GLN A 383 28.58 41.22 88.06
C GLN A 383 29.33 41.04 86.73
N ARG A 384 30.68 40.97 86.77
CA ARG A 384 31.53 40.81 85.58
C ARG A 384 31.39 39.40 84.99
N LEU A 385 31.39 38.37 85.84
CA LEU A 385 31.19 36.98 85.42
C LEU A 385 29.80 36.73 84.80
N ARG A 386 28.75 37.46 85.21
CA ARG A 386 27.41 37.37 84.60
C ARG A 386 27.32 37.97 83.20
N GLN A 387 28.11 39.01 82.88
CA GLN A 387 28.13 39.59 81.54
C GLN A 387 28.90 38.71 80.55
N GLU A 388 30.02 38.10 80.98
CA GLU A 388 30.81 37.17 80.15
C GLU A 388 30.03 35.89 79.79
N ILE A 389 29.20 35.37 80.70
CA ILE A 389 28.34 34.20 80.45
C ILE A 389 27.24 34.53 79.41
N ASN A 390 26.67 35.73 79.44
CA ASN A 390 25.62 36.13 78.50
C ASN A 390 26.15 36.35 77.07
N THR A 391 27.36 36.87 76.92
CA THR A 391 28.01 37.00 75.59
C THR A 391 28.36 35.65 74.99
N ALA A 392 28.85 34.71 75.81
CA ALA A 392 29.15 33.34 75.36
C ALA A 392 27.88 32.57 74.95
N THR A 393 26.76 32.79 75.64
CA THR A 393 25.47 32.14 75.34
C THR A 393 24.86 32.64 74.03
N ARG A 394 24.98 33.94 73.72
CA ARG A 394 24.54 34.50 72.42
C ARG A 394 25.33 33.96 71.24
N ALA A 395 26.66 33.89 71.36
CA ALA A 395 27.53 33.32 70.32
C ALA A 395 27.20 31.83 70.05
N GLY A 396 26.88 31.06 71.10
CA GLY A 396 26.44 29.68 70.96
C GLY A 396 25.12 29.51 70.19
N HIS A 397 24.14 30.38 70.41
CA HIS A 397 22.85 30.34 69.69
C HIS A 397 22.95 30.79 68.23
N GLU A 398 23.84 31.73 67.91
CA GLU A 398 24.10 32.14 66.52
C GLU A 398 24.79 31.01 65.74
N MET A 399 25.75 30.31 66.35
CA MET A 399 26.41 29.16 65.72
C MET A 399 25.47 27.96 65.54
N ASP A 400 24.57 27.69 66.50
CA ASP A 400 23.59 26.60 66.38
C ASP A 400 22.55 26.88 65.27
N ASN A 401 22.08 28.13 65.15
CA ASN A 401 21.19 28.52 64.04
C ASN A 401 21.89 28.45 62.67
N ALA A 402 23.15 28.86 62.58
CA ALA A 402 23.94 28.75 61.35
C ALA A 402 24.16 27.27 60.95
N ALA A 403 24.48 26.41 61.92
CA ALA A 403 24.63 24.97 61.70
C ALA A 403 23.32 24.31 61.25
N ARG A 404 22.16 24.74 61.81
CA ARG A 404 20.85 24.23 61.42
C ARG A 404 20.46 24.65 60.00
N LEU A 405 20.78 25.90 59.60
CA LEU A 405 20.53 26.40 58.25
C LEU A 405 21.41 25.69 57.22
N ALA A 406 22.69 25.47 57.54
CA ALA A 406 23.63 24.74 56.68
C ALA A 406 23.20 23.29 56.44
N ARG A 407 22.75 22.58 57.50
CA ARG A 407 22.20 21.22 57.37
C ARG A 407 20.91 21.16 56.55
N ALA A 408 20.04 22.16 56.68
CA ALA A 408 18.84 22.25 55.86
C ALA A 408 19.15 22.49 54.37
N MET A 409 20.17 23.31 54.07
CA MET A 409 20.66 23.51 52.70
C MET A 409 21.32 22.25 52.13
N GLU A 410 22.14 21.56 52.92
CA GLU A 410 22.78 20.29 52.53
C GLU A 410 21.73 19.22 52.18
N GLN A 411 20.69 19.10 53.00
CA GLN A 411 19.60 18.14 52.77
C GLN A 411 18.85 18.46 51.47
N LYS A 412 18.52 19.74 51.23
CA LYS A 412 17.85 20.17 50.00
C LYS A 412 18.68 19.91 48.75
N LEU A 413 19.99 20.17 48.81
CA LEU A 413 20.92 19.89 47.71
C LEU A 413 21.06 18.38 47.44
N ARG A 414 21.02 17.53 48.47
CA ARG A 414 20.98 16.06 48.29
C ARG A 414 19.71 15.60 47.58
N ASP A 415 18.57 16.16 47.93
CA ASP A 415 17.28 15.80 47.32
C ASP A 415 17.22 16.27 45.84
N GLU A 416 17.76 17.47 45.53
CA GLU A 416 17.90 17.99 44.16
C GLU A 416 18.91 17.17 43.33
N LEU A 417 19.99 16.66 43.95
CA LEU A 417 20.96 15.80 43.28
C LEU A 417 20.35 14.42 42.94
N GLY A 418 19.64 13.80 43.90
CA GLY A 418 19.02 12.49 43.69
C GLY A 418 17.92 12.51 42.62
N THR A 419 17.15 13.60 42.52
CA THR A 419 16.17 13.78 41.44
C THR A 419 16.85 13.92 40.07
N SER A 420 17.94 14.69 40.00
CA SER A 420 18.73 14.86 38.77
C SER A 420 19.40 13.56 38.30
N GLU A 421 19.89 12.73 39.23
CA GLU A 421 20.50 11.42 38.92
C GLU A 421 19.49 10.42 38.33
N VAL A 422 18.25 10.41 38.85
CA VAL A 422 17.17 9.57 38.31
C VAL A 422 16.77 10.02 36.90
N GLU A 423 16.67 11.34 36.66
CA GLU A 423 16.39 11.89 35.34
C GLU A 423 17.49 11.54 34.32
N LEU A 424 18.77 11.69 34.70
CA LEU A 424 19.92 11.31 33.86
C LEU A 424 19.90 9.82 33.49
N THR A 425 19.54 8.96 34.44
CA THR A 425 19.47 7.51 34.21
C THR A 425 18.33 7.16 33.25
N MET A 426 17.17 7.81 33.38
CA MET A 426 16.05 7.64 32.43
C MET A 426 16.39 8.15 31.04
N LEU A 427 17.02 9.32 30.92
CA LEU A 427 17.44 9.86 29.63
C LEU A 427 18.46 8.96 28.93
N SER A 428 19.45 8.45 29.68
CA SER A 428 20.48 7.55 29.12
C SER A 428 19.86 6.27 28.55
N ARG A 429 18.86 5.71 29.25
CA ARG A 429 18.13 4.52 28.77
C ARG A 429 17.26 4.81 27.55
N GLN A 430 16.67 6.01 27.45
CA GLN A 430 15.95 6.44 26.25
C GLN A 430 16.89 6.60 25.05
N ILE A 431 18.09 7.14 25.27
CA ILE A 431 19.10 7.29 24.22
C ILE A 431 19.54 5.91 23.69
N GLU A 432 19.86 4.95 24.56
CA GLU A 432 20.19 3.57 24.13
C GLU A 432 19.06 2.92 23.31
N GLY A 433 17.80 3.14 23.71
CA GLY A 433 16.63 2.65 22.97
C GLY A 433 16.48 3.27 21.58
N LEU A 434 16.76 4.57 21.46
CA LEU A 434 16.74 5.27 20.18
C LEU A 434 17.93 4.89 19.28
N GLU A 435 19.09 4.61 19.85
CA GLU A 435 20.27 4.15 19.09
C GLU A 435 20.06 2.76 18.51
N THR A 436 19.45 1.84 19.26
CA THR A 436 19.08 0.52 18.76
C THR A 436 18.03 0.59 17.65
N GLU A 437 16.98 1.41 17.80
CA GLU A 437 15.98 1.62 16.75
C GLU A 437 16.59 2.26 15.48
N ARG A 438 17.55 3.18 15.65
CA ARG A 438 18.29 3.77 14.52
C ARG A 438 19.08 2.72 13.76
N GLU A 439 19.79 1.83 14.46
CA GLU A 439 20.62 0.80 13.84
C GLU A 439 19.77 -0.22 13.06
N GLU A 440 18.64 -0.66 13.63
CA GLU A 440 17.68 -1.53 12.94
C GLU A 440 17.13 -0.88 11.66
N ARG A 441 16.75 0.40 11.74
CA ARG A 441 16.28 1.15 10.57
C ARG A 441 17.36 1.34 9.52
N HIS A 442 18.61 1.53 9.93
CA HIS A 442 19.72 1.69 9.01
C HIS A 442 20.00 0.38 8.25
N GLY A 443 20.04 -0.76 8.95
CA GLY A 443 20.18 -2.07 8.31
C GLY A 443 19.04 -2.38 7.33
N ALA A 444 17.79 -2.09 7.72
CA ALA A 444 16.65 -2.24 6.81
C ALA A 444 16.73 -1.31 5.58
N ALA A 445 17.29 -0.11 5.71
CA ALA A 445 17.50 0.80 4.58
C ALA A 445 18.55 0.26 3.60
N GLU A 446 19.66 -0.29 4.10
CA GLU A 446 20.71 -0.89 3.28
C GLU A 446 20.20 -2.13 2.51
N GLU A 447 19.44 -3.00 3.15
CA GLU A 447 18.81 -4.15 2.50
C GLU A 447 17.87 -3.71 1.37
N ASN A 448 17.03 -2.70 1.63
CA ASN A 448 16.11 -2.15 0.63
C ASN A 448 16.86 -1.52 -0.54
N GLU A 449 17.99 -0.85 -0.30
CA GLU A 449 18.80 -0.26 -1.35
C GLU A 449 19.44 -1.33 -2.25
N GLN A 450 19.94 -2.43 -1.67
CA GLN A 450 20.47 -3.57 -2.43
C GLN A 450 19.38 -4.22 -3.31
N VAL A 451 18.18 -4.43 -2.77
CA VAL A 451 17.04 -4.97 -3.52
C VAL A 451 16.66 -4.03 -4.67
N LEU A 452 16.68 -2.72 -4.43
CA LEU A 452 16.31 -1.72 -5.44
C LEU A 452 17.34 -1.65 -6.59
N VAL A 453 18.63 -1.81 -6.29
CA VAL A 453 19.69 -1.93 -7.30
C VAL A 453 19.50 -3.18 -8.16
N ALA A 454 19.23 -4.35 -7.53
CA ALA A 454 18.98 -5.59 -8.26
C ALA A 454 17.74 -5.48 -9.17
N LEU A 455 16.64 -4.91 -8.68
CA LEU A 455 15.41 -4.75 -9.45
C LEU A 455 15.58 -3.79 -10.64
N ARG A 456 16.42 -2.75 -10.50
CA ARG A 456 16.76 -1.84 -11.61
C ARG A 456 17.54 -2.57 -12.70
N ALA A 457 18.51 -3.40 -12.33
CA ALA A 457 19.28 -4.20 -13.28
C ALA A 457 18.39 -5.19 -14.05
N ASP A 458 17.49 -5.89 -13.37
CA ASP A 458 16.53 -6.82 -13.99
C ASP A 458 15.57 -6.10 -14.94
N LEU A 459 15.07 -4.92 -14.55
CA LEU A 459 14.19 -4.10 -15.38
C LEU A 459 14.90 -3.63 -16.66
N GLU A 460 16.17 -3.24 -16.57
CA GLU A 460 16.96 -2.83 -17.71
C GLU A 460 17.25 -4.01 -18.66
N ALA A 461 17.62 -5.16 -18.11
CA ALA A 461 17.80 -6.40 -18.88
C ALA A 461 16.51 -6.80 -19.63
N THR A 462 15.37 -6.74 -18.94
CA THR A 462 14.05 -7.07 -19.53
C THR A 462 13.66 -6.09 -20.64
N ARG A 463 13.93 -4.79 -20.46
CA ARG A 463 13.68 -3.78 -21.50
C ARG A 463 14.53 -4.00 -22.75
N ASN A 464 15.80 -4.38 -22.58
CA ASN A 464 16.68 -4.67 -23.69
C ASN A 464 16.25 -5.94 -24.45
N ALA A 465 15.83 -6.98 -23.71
CA ALA A 465 15.27 -8.19 -24.32
C ALA A 465 13.98 -7.91 -25.10
N LEU A 466 13.08 -7.06 -24.56
CA LEU A 466 11.86 -6.66 -25.25
C LEU A 466 12.16 -5.91 -26.56
N ARG A 467 13.06 -4.92 -26.52
CA ARG A 467 13.47 -4.17 -27.73
C ARG A 467 14.06 -5.08 -28.80
N ALA A 468 14.86 -6.07 -28.41
CA ALA A 468 15.42 -7.05 -29.35
C ALA A 468 14.30 -7.86 -30.04
N ARG A 469 13.31 -8.34 -29.25
CA ARG A 469 12.15 -9.08 -29.79
C ARG A 469 11.24 -8.23 -30.67
N GLU A 470 11.03 -6.97 -30.35
CA GLU A 470 10.29 -6.04 -31.21
C GLU A 470 11.01 -5.82 -32.55
N GLY A 471 12.34 -5.72 -32.54
CA GLY A 471 13.16 -5.63 -33.75
C GLY A 471 13.07 -6.87 -34.64
N GLU A 472 13.18 -8.07 -34.04
CA GLU A 472 12.99 -9.34 -34.73
C GLU A 472 11.58 -9.47 -35.34
N PHE A 473 10.55 -9.13 -34.57
CA PHE A 473 9.16 -9.17 -35.03
C PHE A 473 8.93 -8.23 -36.21
N THR A 474 9.46 -7.00 -36.14
CA THR A 474 9.33 -6.02 -37.22
C THR A 474 9.99 -6.52 -38.50
N THR A 475 11.18 -7.12 -38.38
CA THR A 475 11.91 -7.70 -39.53
C THR A 475 11.13 -8.86 -40.15
N ALA A 476 10.68 -9.81 -39.33
CA ALA A 476 9.89 -10.96 -39.78
C ALA A 476 8.55 -10.54 -40.44
N SER A 477 7.89 -9.50 -39.89
CA SER A 477 6.66 -8.96 -40.47
C SER A 477 6.89 -8.33 -41.84
N GLN A 478 7.98 -7.58 -42.02
CA GLN A 478 8.35 -7.01 -43.32
C GLN A 478 8.69 -8.09 -44.36
N GLU A 479 9.38 -9.16 -43.96
CA GLU A 479 9.67 -10.30 -44.83
C GLU A 479 8.40 -11.04 -45.25
N LEU A 480 7.48 -11.26 -44.30
CA LEU A 480 6.18 -11.87 -44.59
C LEU A 480 5.36 -11.06 -45.60
N GLU A 481 5.32 -9.73 -45.43
CA GLU A 481 4.60 -8.85 -46.36
C GLU A 481 5.27 -8.76 -47.74
N LYS A 482 6.61 -8.90 -47.82
CA LYS A 482 7.30 -9.05 -49.12
C LYS A 482 6.94 -10.38 -49.78
N ALA A 483 6.98 -11.49 -49.03
CA ALA A 483 6.66 -12.81 -49.52
C ALA A 483 5.19 -12.90 -49.99
N ARG A 484 4.25 -12.33 -49.24
CA ARG A 484 2.83 -12.24 -49.61
C ARG A 484 2.61 -11.47 -50.90
N ARG A 485 3.25 -10.30 -51.06
CA ARG A 485 3.16 -9.52 -52.31
C ARG A 485 3.70 -10.30 -53.50
N SER A 486 4.84 -10.99 -53.35
CA SER A 486 5.41 -11.82 -54.41
C SER A 486 4.51 -13.00 -54.77
N ALA A 487 3.91 -13.65 -53.76
CA ALA A 487 2.97 -14.74 -53.97
C ALA A 487 1.70 -14.26 -54.68
N GLN A 488 1.12 -13.14 -54.25
CA GLN A 488 -0.05 -12.54 -54.88
C GLN A 488 0.22 -12.13 -56.33
N GLN A 489 1.39 -11.55 -56.61
CA GLN A 489 1.79 -11.19 -57.97
C GLN A 489 1.96 -12.42 -58.86
N SER A 490 2.58 -13.48 -58.34
CA SER A 490 2.77 -14.75 -59.06
C SER A 490 1.43 -15.44 -59.33
N GLN A 491 0.53 -15.45 -58.34
CA GLN A 491 -0.82 -15.99 -58.50
C GLN A 491 -1.63 -15.19 -59.52
N SER A 492 -1.63 -13.87 -59.44
CA SER A 492 -2.35 -13.02 -60.41
C SER A 492 -1.82 -13.23 -61.83
N ARG A 493 -0.50 -13.40 -61.98
CA ARG A 493 0.12 -13.71 -63.28
C ARG A 493 -0.25 -15.10 -63.77
N HIS A 494 -0.27 -16.10 -62.88
CA HIS A 494 -0.71 -17.45 -63.21
C HIS A 494 -2.16 -17.44 -63.69
N ASP A 495 -3.06 -16.80 -62.95
CA ASP A 495 -4.49 -16.76 -63.27
C ASP A 495 -4.75 -16.04 -64.60
N ALA A 496 -4.06 -14.92 -64.85
CA ALA A 496 -4.13 -14.22 -66.12
C ALA A 496 -3.60 -15.07 -67.29
N LEU A 497 -2.47 -15.78 -67.12
CA LEU A 497 -1.93 -16.66 -68.16
C LEU A 497 -2.80 -17.89 -68.40
N ALA A 498 -3.37 -18.47 -67.34
CA ALA A 498 -4.31 -19.57 -67.42
C ALA A 498 -5.58 -19.12 -68.18
N GLU A 499 -6.14 -17.96 -67.85
CA GLU A 499 -7.30 -17.41 -68.56
C GLU A 499 -6.99 -17.14 -70.05
N MET A 500 -5.83 -16.55 -70.36
CA MET A 500 -5.37 -16.35 -71.75
C MET A 500 -5.26 -17.68 -72.52
N GLN A 501 -4.69 -18.72 -71.88
CA GLN A 501 -4.56 -20.04 -72.46
C GLN A 501 -5.93 -20.71 -72.66
N GLU A 502 -6.81 -20.64 -71.67
CA GLU A 502 -8.16 -21.22 -71.73
C GLU A 502 -9.03 -20.57 -72.81
N ASN A 503 -8.84 -19.27 -73.02
CA ASN A 503 -9.54 -18.49 -74.03
C ASN A 503 -8.84 -18.51 -75.41
N PHE A 504 -7.76 -19.27 -75.56
CA PHE A 504 -6.94 -19.34 -76.78
C PHE A 504 -6.60 -17.94 -77.33
N GLU A 505 -6.24 -17.01 -76.44
CA GLU A 505 -5.80 -15.67 -76.85
C GLU A 505 -4.48 -15.73 -77.62
N GLY A 506 -4.34 -14.92 -78.68
CA GLY A 506 -3.21 -14.97 -79.60
C GLY A 506 -3.37 -15.93 -80.80
N TYR A 507 -4.36 -16.82 -80.79
CA TYR A 507 -4.72 -17.63 -81.96
C TYR A 507 -5.59 -16.85 -82.96
N TYR A 508 -5.51 -17.22 -84.24
CA TYR A 508 -6.41 -16.70 -85.26
C TYR A 508 -7.87 -16.96 -84.87
N ARG A 509 -8.73 -15.98 -85.14
CA ARG A 509 -10.16 -16.00 -84.74
C ARG A 509 -10.89 -17.29 -85.11
N GLY A 510 -10.61 -17.87 -86.29
CA GLY A 510 -11.20 -19.13 -86.74
C GLY A 510 -10.72 -20.35 -85.95
N VAL A 511 -9.44 -20.37 -85.56
CA VAL A 511 -8.86 -21.46 -84.76
C VAL A 511 -9.37 -21.40 -83.32
N LYS A 512 -9.41 -20.20 -82.72
CA LYS A 512 -9.97 -19.94 -81.38
C LYS A 512 -11.42 -20.44 -81.25
N ASP A 513 -12.28 -20.06 -82.20
CA ASP A 513 -13.70 -20.45 -82.17
C ASP A 513 -13.91 -21.97 -82.29
N VAL A 514 -13.08 -22.65 -83.10
CA VAL A 514 -13.11 -24.11 -83.26
C VAL A 514 -12.67 -24.80 -81.98
N MET A 515 -11.60 -24.35 -81.34
CA MET A 515 -11.09 -24.92 -80.09
C MET A 515 -12.08 -24.74 -78.93
N LEU A 516 -12.70 -23.56 -78.82
CA LEU A 516 -13.76 -23.31 -77.84
C LEU A 516 -15.01 -24.17 -78.10
N ALA A 517 -15.41 -24.34 -79.37
CA ALA A 517 -16.54 -25.19 -79.74
C ALA A 517 -16.26 -26.69 -79.52
N SER A 518 -15.01 -27.13 -79.67
CA SER A 518 -14.58 -28.48 -79.31
C SER A 518 -14.64 -28.70 -77.80
N ARG A 519 -14.11 -27.76 -77.01
CA ARG A 519 -14.13 -27.83 -75.54
C ARG A 519 -15.56 -27.81 -74.99
N GLY A 520 -16.47 -27.07 -75.62
CA GLY A 520 -17.90 -27.04 -75.32
C GLY A 520 -18.70 -28.25 -75.84
N GLY A 521 -18.06 -29.22 -76.51
CA GLY A 521 -18.68 -30.46 -76.99
C GLY A 521 -19.55 -30.31 -78.25
N ILE A 522 -19.52 -29.15 -78.91
CA ILE A 522 -20.28 -28.86 -80.14
C ILE A 522 -19.61 -29.52 -81.35
N LEU A 523 -18.28 -29.42 -81.43
CA LEU A 523 -17.48 -30.11 -82.43
C LEU A 523 -16.80 -31.33 -81.78
N ARG A 524 -16.76 -32.46 -82.48
CA ARG A 524 -16.13 -33.70 -82.01
C ARG A 524 -15.01 -34.12 -82.95
N GLY A 525 -14.01 -34.79 -82.40
CA GLY A 525 -12.85 -35.30 -83.15
C GLY A 525 -11.84 -34.22 -83.56
N ILE A 526 -11.71 -33.17 -82.75
CA ILE A 526 -10.61 -32.20 -82.80
C ILE A 526 -9.62 -32.59 -81.71
N THR A 527 -8.39 -32.89 -82.10
CA THR A 527 -7.33 -33.34 -81.19
C THR A 527 -6.63 -32.17 -80.51
N GLY A 528 -6.43 -31.06 -81.24
CA GLY A 528 -5.74 -29.87 -80.75
C GLY A 528 -5.11 -29.05 -81.88
N VAL A 529 -4.34 -28.02 -81.53
CA VAL A 529 -3.50 -27.26 -82.48
C VAL A 529 -2.09 -27.85 -82.50
N VAL A 530 -1.39 -27.73 -83.63
CA VAL A 530 -0.03 -28.27 -83.79
C VAL A 530 0.91 -27.79 -82.67
N SER A 531 0.85 -26.52 -82.29
CA SER A 531 1.64 -25.94 -81.19
C SER A 531 1.40 -26.59 -79.82
N SER A 532 0.18 -27.08 -79.55
CA SER A 532 -0.17 -27.74 -78.28
C SER A 532 0.33 -29.19 -78.17
N LEU A 533 0.77 -29.76 -79.29
CA LEU A 533 1.18 -31.17 -79.39
C LEU A 533 2.70 -31.35 -79.55
N ILE A 534 3.45 -30.26 -79.62
CA ILE A 534 4.91 -30.25 -79.74
C ILE A 534 5.49 -29.80 -78.40
N GLN A 535 6.36 -30.62 -77.82
CA GLN A 535 7.13 -30.26 -76.63
C GLN A 535 8.59 -30.03 -77.02
N ALA A 536 9.04 -28.78 -76.97
CA ALA A 536 10.42 -28.39 -77.25
C ALA A 536 11.20 -28.14 -75.95
N LYS A 537 12.52 -28.34 -75.97
CA LYS A 537 13.41 -27.81 -74.93
C LYS A 537 13.56 -26.30 -75.15
N GLY A 538 13.63 -25.51 -74.07
CA GLY A 538 13.62 -24.04 -74.14
C GLY A 538 14.68 -23.42 -75.07
N GLU A 539 15.84 -24.06 -75.22
CA GLU A 539 16.91 -23.63 -76.14
C GLU A 539 16.53 -23.71 -77.63
N HIS A 540 15.49 -24.47 -77.99
CA HIS A 540 15.06 -24.71 -79.37
C HIS A 540 13.65 -24.17 -79.66
N GLU A 541 12.97 -23.59 -78.67
CA GLU A 541 11.60 -23.10 -78.78
C GLU A 541 11.45 -22.04 -79.88
N LEU A 542 12.31 -21.01 -79.86
CA LEU A 542 12.30 -19.94 -80.87
C LEU A 542 12.57 -20.45 -82.29
N ALA A 543 13.47 -21.43 -82.44
CA ALA A 543 13.81 -21.99 -83.74
C ALA A 543 12.63 -22.79 -84.32
N ILE A 544 11.91 -23.54 -83.47
CA ILE A 544 10.73 -24.32 -83.86
C ILE A 544 9.54 -23.40 -84.15
N GLU A 545 9.32 -22.36 -83.34
CA GLU A 545 8.27 -21.37 -83.57
C GLU A 545 8.45 -20.66 -84.91
N VAL A 546 9.67 -20.21 -85.21
CA VAL A 546 9.99 -19.55 -86.49
C VAL A 546 9.83 -20.52 -87.67
N ALA A 547 10.22 -21.79 -87.51
CA ALA A 547 10.09 -22.80 -88.57
C ALA A 547 8.62 -23.17 -88.87
N LEU A 548 7.77 -23.25 -87.85
CA LEU A 548 6.34 -23.56 -88.00
C LEU A 548 5.54 -22.33 -88.45
N GLY A 549 5.90 -21.14 -87.97
CA GLY A 549 5.23 -19.89 -88.28
C GLY A 549 3.71 -19.98 -88.11
N GLY A 550 2.95 -19.53 -89.10
CA GLY A 550 1.49 -19.60 -89.09
C GLY A 550 0.90 -21.02 -89.05
N LYS A 551 1.67 -22.05 -89.43
CA LYS A 551 1.23 -23.46 -89.42
C LYS A 551 1.20 -24.05 -88.01
N ALA A 552 1.84 -23.39 -87.04
CA ALA A 552 1.77 -23.80 -85.64
C ALA A 552 0.32 -23.80 -85.10
N GLN A 553 -0.56 -23.01 -85.71
CA GLN A 553 -1.97 -22.88 -85.33
C GLN A 553 -2.91 -23.78 -86.16
N ASP A 554 -2.39 -24.61 -87.05
CA ASP A 554 -3.21 -25.54 -87.82
C ASP A 554 -3.88 -26.56 -86.86
N VAL A 555 -5.15 -26.86 -87.10
CA VAL A 555 -5.98 -27.70 -86.20
C VAL A 555 -5.91 -29.15 -86.65
N ILE A 556 -5.49 -30.04 -85.75
CA ILE A 556 -5.45 -31.48 -85.99
C ILE A 556 -6.82 -32.09 -85.67
N VAL A 557 -7.31 -32.90 -86.60
CA VAL A 557 -8.62 -33.56 -86.50
C VAL A 557 -8.50 -35.05 -86.81
N ASP A 558 -9.32 -35.88 -86.18
CA ASP A 558 -9.17 -37.34 -86.26
C ASP A 558 -9.51 -37.91 -87.64
N THR A 559 -10.39 -37.24 -88.40
CA THR A 559 -10.82 -37.71 -89.73
C THR A 559 -11.12 -36.55 -90.68
N ALA A 560 -11.07 -36.82 -91.99
CA ALA A 560 -11.48 -35.85 -93.02
C ALA A 560 -12.97 -35.45 -92.93
N GLU A 561 -13.82 -36.27 -92.32
CA GLU A 561 -15.24 -35.95 -92.09
C GLU A 561 -15.41 -34.92 -90.96
N ASN A 562 -14.65 -35.08 -89.87
CA ASN A 562 -14.61 -34.10 -88.78
C ASN A 562 -14.07 -32.74 -89.27
N ALA A 563 -13.08 -32.75 -90.17
CA ALA A 563 -12.58 -31.54 -90.83
C ALA A 563 -13.68 -30.80 -91.60
N LYS A 564 -14.46 -31.54 -92.42
CA LYS A 564 -15.57 -30.97 -93.21
C LYS A 564 -16.66 -30.40 -92.30
N GLY A 565 -17.00 -31.10 -91.21
CA GLY A 565 -17.97 -30.64 -90.21
C GLY A 565 -17.53 -29.33 -89.54
N ALA A 566 -16.28 -29.24 -89.12
CA ALA A 566 -15.72 -28.02 -88.52
C ALA A 566 -15.67 -26.84 -89.50
N ILE A 567 -15.33 -27.08 -90.77
CA ILE A 567 -15.35 -26.05 -91.83
C ILE A 567 -16.78 -25.55 -92.09
N GLN A 568 -17.76 -26.43 -92.14
CA GLN A 568 -19.17 -26.05 -92.34
C GLN A 568 -19.69 -25.23 -91.17
N TRP A 569 -19.35 -25.62 -89.94
CA TRP A 569 -19.70 -24.88 -88.74
C TRP A 569 -19.08 -23.47 -88.73
N LEU A 570 -17.79 -23.33 -89.08
CA LEU A 570 -17.13 -22.03 -89.22
C LEU A 570 -17.81 -21.12 -90.25
N LYS A 571 -18.23 -21.69 -91.39
CA LYS A 571 -18.94 -20.95 -92.45
C LYS A 571 -20.32 -20.48 -92.00
N GLN A 572 -21.07 -21.30 -91.26
CA GLN A 572 -22.38 -20.92 -90.72
C GLN A 572 -22.29 -19.80 -89.69
N LYS A 573 -21.24 -19.80 -88.87
CA LYS A 573 -21.04 -18.80 -87.80
C LYS A 573 -20.32 -17.53 -88.28
N GLY A 574 -19.73 -17.54 -89.48
CA GLY A 574 -18.93 -16.43 -90.00
C GLY A 574 -17.62 -16.19 -89.24
N SER A 575 -17.09 -17.23 -88.58
CA SER A 575 -16.06 -17.11 -87.54
C SER A 575 -14.60 -17.04 -88.05
N GLY A 576 -14.37 -16.76 -89.33
CA GLY A 576 -13.03 -16.62 -89.91
C GLY A 576 -12.51 -17.88 -90.62
N ARG A 577 -11.17 -18.00 -90.74
CA ARG A 577 -10.49 -19.09 -91.45
C ARG A 577 -9.62 -19.90 -90.48
N ALA A 578 -9.59 -21.22 -90.66
CA ALA A 578 -8.70 -22.15 -89.98
C ALA A 578 -8.26 -23.25 -90.96
N THR A 579 -7.02 -23.70 -90.85
CA THR A 579 -6.48 -24.83 -91.62
C THR A 579 -6.64 -26.10 -90.79
N PHE A 580 -7.11 -27.18 -91.41
CA PHE A 580 -7.33 -28.47 -90.73
C PHE A 580 -6.40 -29.53 -91.30
N LEU A 581 -5.78 -30.31 -90.41
CA LEU A 581 -4.90 -31.42 -90.73
C LEU A 581 -5.58 -32.72 -90.25
N PRO A 582 -6.23 -33.49 -91.15
CA PRO A 582 -6.75 -34.80 -90.79
C PRO A 582 -5.59 -35.78 -90.56
N LEU A 583 -5.67 -36.56 -89.49
CA LEU A 583 -4.73 -37.64 -89.17
C LEU A 583 -4.82 -38.83 -90.14
#